data_AF-A0AAV5BN25-F1
#
_entry.id   AF-A0AAV5BN25-F1
#
_cell.length_a   1.000
_cell.length_b   1.000
_cell.length_c   1.000
_cell.angle_alpha   90.00
_cell.angle_beta   90.00
_cell.angle_gamma   90.00
#
_symmetry.space_group_name_H-M   'P 1'
#
loop_
_entity.id
_entity.type
_entity.pdbx_description
1 polymer ?
#
loop_
_entity_poly.entity_id
_entity_poly.type
_entity_poly.pdbx_seq_one_letter_code
_entity_poly.pdbx_strand_id
1 'polypeptide(L)'
;MAAGNGAHKNKQVVMAPMEVSLESGNADQADYLDDDGRTRRTGTIWTASSHIITAVIGSGVLSLAWAIAQLGWVAGPTAMLLFAFVTYYTATLLAECYRTGDPETGKRNYTYMDAVRSNLGGVKVTFCGVIQYANLVGVAIGYTIASSISMQAIGKAGCFHTKGHANPCKSSSNPYMIIFGATQILFSQIPDFDQIWWLSIVAARRVPKFSTKWVCLKMLSLCCLIVSIAAAAGSIADIIGALKVYRPFSG
;
A
#
# COMPACT_ATOMS: atom_id res chain seq x y z
N MET A 1 -65.98 0.53 -55.35
CA MET A 1 -66.58 0.56 -53.98
C MET A 1 -66.72 -0.88 -53.50
N ALA A 2 -66.47 -1.07 -52.21
CA ALA A 2 -66.55 -2.30 -51.40
C ALA A 2 -65.38 -3.31 -51.48
N ALA A 3 -64.62 -3.29 -50.37
CA ALA A 3 -63.76 -4.32 -49.80
C ALA A 3 -64.53 -5.64 -49.56
N GLY A 4 -63.98 -6.83 -49.32
CA GLY A 4 -62.65 -7.30 -48.91
C GLY A 4 -62.91 -8.54 -48.04
N ASN A 5 -62.22 -9.66 -48.29
CA ASN A 5 -62.10 -10.79 -47.36
C ASN A 5 -61.04 -11.77 -47.88
N GLY A 6 -60.14 -12.26 -47.01
CA GLY A 6 -59.22 -13.34 -47.35
C GLY A 6 -57.95 -13.38 -46.52
N ALA A 7 -57.75 -14.48 -45.80
CA ALA A 7 -56.78 -14.67 -44.75
C ALA A 7 -55.35 -15.05 -45.21
N HIS A 8 -54.45 -15.08 -44.21
CA HIS A 8 -53.36 -16.04 -43.98
C HIS A 8 -51.89 -15.70 -44.32
N LYS A 9 -51.07 -16.05 -43.33
CA LYS A 9 -49.69 -16.61 -43.33
C LYS A 9 -48.49 -15.68 -43.08
N ASN A 10 -48.02 -15.81 -41.84
CA ASN A 10 -46.72 -15.48 -41.27
C ASN A 10 -45.56 -16.05 -42.11
N LYS A 11 -44.51 -15.25 -42.36
CA LYS A 11 -43.23 -15.70 -42.94
C LYS A 11 -42.07 -14.99 -42.24
N GLN A 12 -41.31 -15.76 -41.46
CA GLN A 12 -40.00 -15.40 -40.94
C GLN A 12 -39.05 -15.08 -42.11
N VAL A 13 -38.39 -13.93 -42.04
CA VAL A 13 -37.28 -13.56 -42.94
C VAL A 13 -35.98 -13.82 -42.19
N VAL A 14 -35.26 -14.86 -42.62
CA VAL A 14 -33.87 -15.13 -42.26
C VAL A 14 -32.99 -14.10 -42.99
N MET A 15 -32.18 -13.34 -42.25
CA MET A 15 -31.12 -12.49 -42.83
C MET A 15 -29.76 -13.04 -42.39
N ALA A 16 -28.92 -13.34 -43.37
CA ALA A 16 -27.53 -13.78 -43.22
C ALA A 16 -26.63 -12.65 -42.65
N PRO A 17 -25.50 -12.96 -42.00
CA PRO A 17 -24.70 -11.98 -41.28
C PRO A 17 -23.89 -11.10 -42.25
N MET A 18 -23.84 -9.81 -41.92
CA MET A 18 -23.10 -8.77 -42.63
C MET A 18 -21.78 -8.53 -41.89
N GLU A 19 -20.66 -8.63 -42.61
CA GLU A 19 -19.31 -8.36 -42.13
C GLU A 19 -19.08 -6.87 -41.84
N VAL A 20 -19.69 -6.37 -40.76
CA VAL A 20 -19.49 -5.00 -40.26
C VAL A 20 -19.54 -5.03 -38.72
N SER A 21 -18.45 -5.43 -38.07
CA SER A 21 -18.27 -5.23 -36.61
C SER A 21 -16.85 -5.43 -36.05
N LEU A 22 -15.82 -5.68 -36.88
CA LEU A 22 -14.45 -5.82 -36.36
C LEU A 22 -13.76 -4.47 -36.09
N GLU A 23 -14.00 -3.45 -36.92
CA GLU A 23 -13.32 -2.15 -36.79
C GLU A 23 -13.87 -1.30 -35.61
N SER A 24 -15.19 -1.35 -35.36
CA SER A 24 -15.83 -0.59 -34.26
C SER A 24 -15.46 -1.15 -32.88
N GLY A 25 -15.40 -2.48 -32.74
CA GLY A 25 -14.98 -3.11 -31.49
C GLY A 25 -13.51 -2.83 -31.15
N ASN A 26 -12.66 -2.66 -32.16
CA ASN A 26 -11.24 -2.37 -31.97
C ASN A 26 -10.99 -0.93 -31.50
N ALA A 27 -11.80 0.03 -31.96
CA ALA A 27 -11.72 1.42 -31.54
C ALA A 27 -12.16 1.63 -30.08
N ASP A 28 -13.29 1.01 -29.69
CA ASP A 28 -13.80 1.09 -28.31
C ASP A 28 -12.90 0.34 -27.31
N GLN A 29 -12.24 -0.73 -27.76
CA GLN A 29 -11.29 -1.49 -26.94
C GLN A 29 -9.93 -0.77 -26.82
N ALA A 30 -9.49 -0.04 -27.83
CA ALA A 30 -8.26 0.77 -27.76
C ALA A 30 -8.36 1.90 -26.72
N ASP A 31 -9.55 2.49 -26.53
CA ASP A 31 -9.74 3.60 -25.59
C ASP A 31 -9.76 3.15 -24.10
N TYR A 32 -10.00 1.85 -23.88
CA TYR A 32 -10.00 1.23 -22.55
C TYR A 32 -8.67 0.57 -22.16
N LEU A 33 -7.76 0.40 -23.12
CA LEU A 33 -6.46 -0.24 -22.93
C LEU A 33 -5.32 0.80 -23.00
N ASP A 34 -4.27 0.57 -22.22
CA ASP A 34 -3.04 1.37 -22.20
C ASP A 34 -2.09 0.88 -23.33
N ASP A 35 -1.00 1.59 -23.61
CA ASP A 35 -0.05 1.28 -24.72
C ASP A 35 0.56 -0.15 -24.64
N ASP A 36 0.41 -0.80 -23.50
CA ASP A 36 0.88 -2.16 -23.20
C ASP A 36 -0.23 -3.24 -23.31
N GLY A 37 -1.44 -2.87 -23.75
CA GLY A 37 -2.59 -3.76 -23.94
C GLY A 37 -3.29 -4.18 -22.65
N ARG A 38 -2.97 -3.57 -21.50
CA ARG A 38 -3.68 -3.77 -20.22
C ARG A 38 -4.74 -2.70 -19.99
N THR A 39 -5.67 -2.94 -19.05
CA THR A 39 -6.68 -1.96 -18.67
C THR A 39 -6.05 -0.61 -18.31
N ARG A 40 -6.67 0.48 -18.78
CA ARG A 40 -6.15 1.84 -18.62
C ARG A 40 -6.00 2.20 -17.14
N ARG A 41 -4.79 2.60 -16.74
CA ARG A 41 -4.49 3.00 -15.36
C ARG A 41 -5.06 4.38 -15.09
N THR A 42 -5.94 4.51 -14.09
CA THR A 42 -6.60 5.77 -13.71
C THR A 42 -5.97 6.45 -12.49
N GLY A 43 -4.86 5.90 -11.98
CA GLY A 43 -4.16 6.41 -10.81
C GLY A 43 -3.58 7.80 -11.04
N THR A 44 -3.74 8.70 -10.05
CA THR A 44 -3.14 10.04 -10.08
C THR A 44 -1.85 10.09 -9.26
N ILE A 45 -1.05 11.15 -9.41
CA ILE A 45 0.14 11.40 -8.58
C ILE A 45 -0.22 11.38 -7.08
N TRP A 46 -1.40 11.85 -6.72
CA TRP A 46 -1.90 11.84 -5.33
C TRP A 46 -2.10 10.42 -4.81
N THR A 47 -2.73 9.55 -5.60
CA THR A 47 -2.93 8.14 -5.23
C THR A 47 -1.60 7.38 -5.21
N ALA A 48 -0.69 7.63 -6.15
CA ALA A 48 0.63 7.03 -6.16
C ALA A 48 1.46 7.46 -4.93
N SER A 49 1.45 8.75 -4.61
CA SER A 49 2.16 9.30 -3.47
C SER A 49 1.63 8.74 -2.15
N SER A 50 0.30 8.61 -2.02
CA SER A 50 -0.29 8.03 -0.82
C SER A 50 0.13 6.57 -0.64
N HIS A 51 0.12 5.75 -1.70
CA HIS A 51 0.60 4.38 -1.64
C HIS A 51 2.07 4.29 -1.23
N ILE A 52 2.94 5.13 -1.79
CA ILE A 52 4.36 5.18 -1.42
C ILE A 52 4.52 5.55 0.06
N ILE A 53 3.84 6.61 0.52
CA ILE A 53 3.92 7.06 1.92
C ILE A 53 3.43 5.96 2.86
N THR A 54 2.31 5.29 2.55
CA THR A 54 1.79 4.20 3.39
C THR A 54 2.70 2.98 3.43
N ALA A 55 3.47 2.72 2.36
CA ALA A 55 4.47 1.66 2.36
C ALA A 55 5.70 2.01 3.23
N VAL A 56 6.08 3.30 3.27
CA VAL A 56 7.25 3.79 4.00
C VAL A 56 6.97 4.06 5.47
N ILE A 57 5.83 4.67 5.83
CA ILE A 57 5.37 4.91 7.22
C ILE A 57 4.84 3.58 7.79
N GLY A 58 5.72 2.60 7.91
CA GLY A 58 5.45 1.28 8.47
C GLY A 58 6.12 1.07 9.82
N SER A 59 6.10 -0.18 10.28
CA SER A 59 6.80 -0.62 11.49
C SER A 59 8.32 -0.34 11.45
N GLY A 60 8.91 -0.23 10.26
CA GLY A 60 10.33 0.07 10.08
C GLY A 60 10.76 1.46 10.55
N VAL A 61 9.87 2.45 10.58
CA VAL A 61 10.21 3.80 11.06
C VAL A 61 10.44 3.82 12.58
N LEU A 62 9.75 2.95 13.31
CA LEU A 62 9.87 2.85 14.77
C LEU A 62 11.24 2.30 15.21
N SER A 63 11.77 1.31 14.49
CA SER A 63 13.13 0.80 14.75
C SER A 63 14.20 1.78 14.29
N LEU A 64 13.93 2.55 13.24
CA LEU A 64 14.83 3.58 12.75
C LEU A 64 15.03 4.69 13.79
N ALA A 65 13.97 5.13 14.46
CA ALA A 65 14.06 6.12 15.53
C ALA A 65 15.02 5.68 16.64
N TRP A 66 14.96 4.41 17.04
CA TRP A 66 15.89 3.85 18.02
C TRP A 66 17.34 3.80 17.50
N ALA A 67 17.55 3.41 16.24
CA ALA A 67 18.89 3.40 15.65
C ALA A 67 19.50 4.82 15.54
N ILE A 68 18.71 5.82 15.17
CA ILE A 68 19.13 7.23 15.14
C ILE A 68 19.49 7.72 16.55
N ALA A 69 18.74 7.31 17.57
CA ALA A 69 19.05 7.65 18.96
C ALA A 69 20.41 7.11 19.41
N GLN A 70 20.84 5.95 18.90
CA GLN A 70 22.17 5.39 19.19
C GLN A 70 23.30 6.11 18.43
N LEU A 71 23.02 6.63 17.22
CA LEU A 71 24.01 7.37 16.40
C LEU A 71 24.30 8.78 16.95
N GLY A 72 23.46 9.30 17.84
CA GLY A 72 23.62 10.62 18.44
C GLY A 72 23.12 11.75 17.54
N TRP A 73 23.14 12.97 18.09
CA TRP A 73 22.40 14.12 17.56
C TRP A 73 22.91 14.66 16.21
N VAL A 74 24.20 14.45 15.86
CA VAL A 74 24.75 14.86 14.55
C VAL A 74 24.67 13.71 13.55
N ALA A 75 25.26 12.57 13.90
CA ALA A 75 25.42 11.47 12.95
C ALA A 75 24.07 10.86 12.56
N GLY A 76 23.07 10.88 13.45
CA GLY A 76 21.70 10.46 13.16
C GLY A 76 21.06 11.24 12.00
N PRO A 77 20.85 12.57 12.13
CA PRO A 77 20.33 13.40 11.05
C PRO A 77 21.19 13.38 9.77
N THR A 78 22.52 13.39 9.90
CA THR A 78 23.42 13.28 8.74
C THR A 78 23.21 11.96 8.00
N ALA A 79 23.12 10.84 8.71
CA ALA A 79 22.83 9.53 8.10
C ALA A 79 21.44 9.52 7.45
N MET A 80 20.43 10.10 8.07
CA MET A 80 19.08 10.21 7.48
C MET A 80 19.08 10.99 6.17
N LEU A 81 19.79 12.13 6.11
CA LEU A 81 19.91 12.92 4.88
C LEU A 81 20.67 12.16 3.79
N LEU A 82 21.75 11.45 4.14
CA LEU A 82 22.49 10.62 3.19
C LEU A 82 21.62 9.49 2.64
N PHE A 83 20.89 8.76 3.49
CA PHE A 83 19.98 7.72 3.04
C PHE A 83 18.82 8.27 2.20
N ALA A 84 18.30 9.47 2.52
CA ALA A 84 17.30 10.14 1.71
C ALA A 84 17.83 10.48 0.31
N PHE A 85 19.05 11.02 0.22
CA PHE A 85 19.70 11.32 -1.06
C PHE A 85 19.92 10.05 -1.91
N VAL A 86 20.46 8.99 -1.30
CA VAL A 86 20.66 7.70 -1.97
C VAL A 86 19.32 7.12 -2.43
N THR A 87 18.29 7.15 -1.59
CA THR A 87 16.96 6.64 -1.93
C THR A 87 16.36 7.42 -3.10
N TYR A 88 16.43 8.75 -3.07
CA TYR A 88 15.96 9.60 -4.16
C TYR A 88 16.68 9.28 -5.48
N TYR A 89 18.01 9.19 -5.45
CA TYR A 89 18.80 8.86 -6.64
C TYR A 89 18.48 7.46 -7.18
N THR A 90 18.31 6.46 -6.31
CA THR A 90 17.88 5.13 -6.76
C THR A 90 16.47 5.15 -7.33
N ALA A 91 15.55 5.93 -6.77
CA ALA A 91 14.18 6.04 -7.28
C ALA A 91 14.14 6.69 -8.66
N THR A 92 14.97 7.71 -8.93
CA THR A 92 15.08 8.30 -10.27
C THR A 92 15.62 7.31 -11.29
N LEU A 93 16.67 6.55 -10.94
CA LEU A 93 17.19 5.50 -11.82
C LEU A 93 16.17 4.39 -12.10
N LEU A 94 15.41 3.97 -11.08
CA LEU A 94 14.35 2.98 -11.26
C LEU A 94 13.22 3.51 -12.15
N ALA A 95 12.86 4.78 -12.02
CA ALA A 95 11.87 5.43 -12.87
C ALA A 95 12.33 5.48 -14.34
N GLU A 96 13.62 5.76 -14.58
CA GLU A 96 14.21 5.73 -15.92
C GLU A 96 14.26 4.30 -16.49
N CYS A 97 14.60 3.30 -15.67
CA CYS A 97 14.67 1.89 -16.08
C CYS A 97 13.30 1.20 -16.20
N TYR A 98 12.19 1.90 -15.91
CA TYR A 98 10.84 1.35 -15.99
C TYR A 98 10.47 0.92 -17.42
N ARG A 99 10.93 1.65 -18.44
CA ARG A 99 10.80 1.28 -19.86
C ARG A 99 12.16 0.88 -20.43
N THR A 100 12.23 -0.23 -21.16
CA THR A 100 13.46 -0.66 -21.84
C THR A 100 13.43 -0.25 -23.31
N GLY A 101 14.53 0.32 -23.81
CA GLY A 101 14.66 0.80 -25.18
C GLY A 101 14.33 2.29 -25.27
N ASP A 102 13.20 2.62 -25.91
CA ASP A 102 12.76 4.01 -26.07
C ASP A 102 12.03 4.54 -24.81
N PRO A 103 12.32 5.78 -24.35
CA PRO A 103 11.68 6.38 -23.17
C PRO A 103 10.15 6.52 -23.28
N GLU A 104 9.63 6.70 -24.50
CA GLU A 104 8.20 6.94 -24.75
C GLU A 104 7.46 5.64 -25.12
N THR A 105 8.04 4.80 -26.00
CA THR A 105 7.39 3.61 -26.59
C THR A 105 7.94 2.27 -26.09
N GLY A 106 9.03 2.27 -25.31
CA GLY A 106 9.73 1.06 -24.87
C GLY A 106 8.88 0.11 -24.03
N LYS A 107 9.27 -1.17 -23.96
CA LYS A 107 8.52 -2.18 -23.20
C LYS A 107 8.59 -1.87 -21.69
N ARG A 108 7.43 -1.77 -21.04
CA ARG A 108 7.32 -1.52 -19.58
C ARG A 108 7.65 -2.79 -18.79
N ASN A 109 8.45 -2.63 -17.73
CA ASN A 109 8.78 -3.71 -16.79
C ASN A 109 8.03 -3.47 -15.47
N TYR A 110 7.11 -4.38 -15.12
CA TYR A 110 6.26 -4.21 -13.92
C TYR A 110 6.93 -4.67 -12.62
N THR A 111 7.91 -5.55 -12.74
CA THR A 111 8.67 -6.03 -11.59
C THR A 111 10.10 -5.56 -11.68
N TYR A 112 10.71 -5.31 -10.52
CA TYR A 112 12.10 -4.92 -10.44
C TYR A 112 13.03 -5.98 -11.06
N MET A 113 12.74 -7.28 -10.87
CA MET A 113 13.51 -8.34 -11.51
C MET A 113 13.39 -8.32 -13.05
N ASP A 114 12.22 -8.01 -13.59
CA ASP A 114 12.05 -7.88 -15.05
C ASP A 114 12.84 -6.69 -15.60
N ALA A 115 12.85 -5.55 -14.89
CA ALA A 115 13.64 -4.37 -15.25
C ALA A 115 15.16 -4.65 -15.20
N VAL A 116 15.63 -5.39 -14.20
CA VAL A 116 17.03 -5.80 -14.10
C VAL A 116 17.38 -6.82 -15.19
N ARG A 117 16.43 -7.69 -15.56
CA ARG A 117 16.62 -8.70 -16.61
C ARG A 117 16.73 -8.08 -17.99
N SER A 118 15.92 -7.06 -18.26
CA SER A 118 15.92 -6.35 -19.54
C SER A 118 17.12 -5.42 -19.71
N ASN A 119 17.65 -4.84 -18.62
CA ASN A 119 18.77 -3.89 -18.67
C ASN A 119 20.16 -4.52 -18.41
N LEU A 120 20.30 -5.39 -17.41
CA LEU A 120 21.61 -5.92 -16.98
C LEU A 120 21.87 -7.36 -17.43
N GLY A 121 20.81 -8.15 -17.63
CA GLY A 121 20.89 -9.54 -18.07
C GLY A 121 21.62 -10.51 -17.13
N GLY A 122 21.45 -11.81 -17.38
CA GLY A 122 22.29 -12.88 -16.81
C GLY A 122 22.24 -13.03 -15.27
N VAL A 123 23.41 -13.33 -14.68
CA VAL A 123 23.59 -13.71 -13.25
C VAL A 123 23.24 -12.58 -12.28
N LYS A 124 23.31 -11.32 -12.74
CA LYS A 124 23.00 -10.13 -11.91
C LYS A 124 21.54 -10.08 -11.50
N VAL A 125 20.62 -10.58 -12.34
CA VAL A 125 19.19 -10.76 -11.98
C VAL A 125 19.02 -11.72 -10.83
N THR A 126 19.70 -12.86 -10.86
CA THR A 126 19.57 -13.88 -9.81
C THR A 126 20.05 -13.33 -8.47
N PHE A 127 21.20 -12.66 -8.46
CA PHE A 127 21.72 -12.01 -7.23
C PHE A 127 20.77 -10.94 -6.70
N CYS A 128 20.30 -10.06 -7.59
CA CYS A 128 19.37 -9.00 -7.27
C CYS A 128 18.02 -9.52 -6.76
N GLY A 129 17.50 -10.58 -7.38
CA GLY A 129 16.30 -11.29 -6.95
C GLY A 129 16.44 -11.92 -5.58
N VAL A 130 17.56 -12.58 -5.31
CA VAL A 130 17.82 -13.18 -3.98
C VAL A 130 17.81 -12.09 -2.90
N ILE A 131 18.45 -10.95 -3.13
CA ILE A 131 18.41 -9.82 -2.18
C ILE A 131 16.98 -9.29 -2.02
N GLN A 132 16.24 -9.11 -3.11
CA GLN A 132 14.86 -8.63 -3.09
C GLN A 132 13.95 -9.57 -2.29
N TYR A 133 14.03 -10.88 -2.53
CA TYR A 133 13.25 -11.87 -1.80
C TYR A 133 13.65 -11.95 -0.32
N ALA A 134 14.95 -11.88 -0.01
CA ALA A 134 15.41 -11.84 1.38
C ALA A 134 14.86 -10.62 2.12
N ASN A 135 14.85 -9.44 1.48
CA ASN A 135 14.25 -8.23 2.04
C ASN A 135 12.72 -8.40 2.25
N LEU A 136 12.00 -8.92 1.25
CA LEU A 136 10.56 -9.18 1.37
C LEU A 136 10.22 -10.14 2.52
N VAL A 137 11.01 -11.20 2.70
CA VAL A 137 10.87 -12.13 3.83
C VAL A 137 11.17 -11.43 5.15
N GLY A 138 12.25 -10.64 5.21
CA GLY A 138 12.61 -9.86 6.40
C GLY A 138 11.50 -8.88 6.80
N VAL A 139 10.93 -8.17 5.83
CA VAL A 139 9.79 -7.26 6.03
C VAL A 139 8.58 -8.03 6.55
N ALA A 140 8.24 -9.18 5.95
CA ALA A 140 7.13 -10.02 6.42
C ALA A 140 7.30 -10.47 7.87
N ILE A 141 8.49 -10.94 8.25
CA ILE A 141 8.82 -11.33 9.63
C ILE A 141 8.71 -10.12 10.57
N GLY A 142 9.28 -8.97 10.18
CA GLY A 142 9.24 -7.74 10.95
C GLY A 142 7.83 -7.25 11.23
N TYR A 143 6.96 -7.26 10.21
CA TYR A 143 5.53 -6.94 10.37
C TYR A 143 4.81 -7.91 11.31
N THR A 144 5.11 -9.21 11.20
CA THR A 144 4.50 -10.23 12.06
C THR A 144 4.89 -10.06 13.52
N ILE A 145 6.17 -9.76 13.80
CA ILE A 145 6.63 -9.47 15.16
C ILE A 145 5.99 -8.18 15.68
N ALA A 146 6.06 -7.08 14.93
CA ALA A 146 5.52 -5.79 15.34
C ALA A 146 4.01 -5.86 15.62
N SER A 147 3.25 -6.55 14.76
CA SER A 147 1.81 -6.79 14.94
C SER A 147 1.53 -7.62 16.19
N SER A 148 2.31 -8.68 16.44
CA SER A 148 2.15 -9.51 17.64
C SER A 148 2.38 -8.75 18.95
N ILE A 149 3.40 -7.88 19.00
CA ILE A 149 3.70 -7.04 20.17
C ILE A 149 2.56 -6.04 20.41
N SER A 150 2.08 -5.42 19.32
CA SER A 150 0.98 -4.46 19.39
C SER A 150 -0.31 -5.10 19.88
N MET A 151 -0.68 -6.27 19.35
CA MET A 151 -1.86 -7.01 19.81
C MET A 151 -1.74 -7.50 21.24
N GLN A 152 -0.54 -7.91 21.68
CA GLN A 152 -0.32 -8.27 23.08
C GLN A 152 -0.53 -7.07 24.01
N ALA A 153 -0.04 -5.89 23.63
CA ALA A 153 -0.22 -4.67 24.41
C ALA A 153 -1.71 -4.31 24.53
N ILE A 154 -2.47 -4.41 23.44
CA ILE A 154 -3.93 -4.19 23.43
C ILE A 154 -4.64 -5.21 24.31
N GLY A 155 -4.29 -6.50 24.20
CA GLY A 155 -4.88 -7.56 25.03
C GLY A 155 -4.61 -7.36 26.52
N LYS A 156 -3.40 -6.92 26.88
CA LYS A 156 -3.06 -6.55 28.25
C LYS A 156 -3.85 -5.32 28.72
N ALA A 157 -3.97 -4.29 27.89
CA ALA A 157 -4.75 -3.09 28.22
C ALA A 157 -6.24 -3.43 28.45
N GLY A 158 -6.84 -4.28 27.62
CA GLY A 158 -8.21 -4.76 27.82
C GLY A 158 -8.37 -5.56 29.11
N CYS A 159 -7.40 -6.41 29.44
CA CYS A 159 -7.39 -7.17 30.69
C CYS A 159 -7.33 -6.25 31.91
N PHE A 160 -6.49 -5.22 31.90
CA PHE A 160 -6.41 -4.24 32.99
C PHE A 160 -7.69 -3.39 33.10
N HIS A 161 -8.35 -3.08 31.98
CA HIS A 161 -9.61 -2.35 32.00
C HIS A 161 -10.74 -3.16 32.67
N THR A 162 -10.82 -4.47 32.41
CA THR A 162 -11.90 -5.31 32.98
C THR A 162 -11.59 -5.82 34.38
N LYS A 163 -10.34 -6.24 34.65
CA LYS A 163 -9.96 -6.95 35.89
C LYS A 163 -9.28 -6.06 36.93
N GLY A 164 -9.00 -4.79 36.59
CA GLY A 164 -8.25 -3.85 37.43
C GLY A 164 -6.76 -4.21 37.53
N HIS A 165 -5.95 -3.28 38.06
CA HIS A 165 -4.50 -3.45 38.20
C HIS A 165 -4.07 -4.44 39.30
N ALA A 166 -5.04 -5.02 40.04
CA ALA A 166 -4.78 -5.89 41.18
C ALA A 166 -4.32 -7.31 40.77
N ASN A 167 -4.60 -7.74 39.53
CA ASN A 167 -4.26 -9.10 39.06
C ASN A 167 -3.23 -9.05 37.91
N PRO A 168 -2.15 -9.85 37.94
CA PRO A 168 -1.16 -9.87 36.87
C PRO A 168 -1.75 -10.47 35.59
N CYS A 169 -1.99 -9.62 34.59
CA CYS A 169 -2.44 -10.03 33.26
C CYS A 169 -1.26 -10.61 32.45
N LYS A 170 -0.97 -11.90 32.62
CA LYS A 170 0.02 -12.63 31.82
C LYS A 170 -0.56 -12.90 30.43
N SER A 171 0.08 -12.36 29.38
CA SER A 171 -0.28 -12.62 27.99
C SER A 171 0.96 -13.05 27.22
N SER A 172 0.84 -14.13 26.44
CA SER A 172 1.93 -14.72 25.64
C SER A 172 1.90 -14.17 24.22
N SER A 173 3.05 -13.93 23.59
CA SER A 173 3.14 -13.40 22.22
C SER A 173 2.84 -14.44 21.15
N ASN A 174 3.16 -15.71 21.43
CA ASN A 174 3.05 -16.83 20.48
C ASN A 174 1.66 -16.97 19.82
N PRO A 175 0.53 -16.92 20.55
CA PRO A 175 -0.78 -17.02 19.91
C PRO A 175 -1.06 -15.87 18.94
N TYR A 176 -0.67 -14.63 19.28
CA TYR A 176 -0.87 -13.48 18.38
C TYR A 176 -0.05 -13.58 17.11
N MET A 177 1.19 -14.10 17.21
CA MET A 177 2.06 -14.33 16.07
C MET A 177 1.45 -15.38 15.10
N ILE A 178 0.95 -16.50 15.65
CA ILE A 178 0.30 -17.55 14.87
C ILE A 178 -0.99 -17.03 14.20
N ILE A 179 -1.85 -16.32 14.93
CA ILE A 179 -3.11 -15.77 14.41
C ILE A 179 -2.83 -14.78 13.27
N PHE A 180 -1.87 -13.89 13.43
CA PHE A 180 -1.52 -12.92 12.39
C PHE A 180 -0.90 -13.60 11.16
N GLY A 181 0.01 -14.55 11.35
CA GLY A 181 0.57 -15.34 10.24
C GLY A 181 -0.49 -16.13 9.47
N ALA A 182 -1.42 -16.77 10.18
CA ALA A 182 -2.55 -17.46 9.54
C ALA A 182 -3.44 -16.50 8.75
N THR A 183 -3.67 -15.29 9.27
CA THR A 183 -4.43 -14.24 8.58
C THR A 183 -3.68 -13.74 7.34
N GLN A 184 -2.35 -13.58 7.39
CA GLN A 184 -1.53 -13.24 6.23
C GLN A 184 -1.62 -14.31 5.13
N ILE A 185 -1.58 -15.60 5.49
CA ILE A 185 -1.75 -16.71 4.53
C ILE A 185 -3.14 -16.65 3.90
N LEU A 186 -4.18 -16.44 4.70
CA LEU A 186 -5.55 -16.29 4.21
C LEU A 186 -5.67 -15.11 3.23
N PHE A 187 -5.11 -13.95 3.57
CA PHE A 187 -5.12 -12.78 2.68
C PHE A 187 -4.27 -12.97 1.43
N SER A 188 -3.17 -13.72 1.50
CA SER A 188 -2.37 -14.08 0.33
C SER A 188 -3.12 -14.97 -0.66
N GLN A 189 -4.19 -15.64 -0.22
CA GLN A 189 -5.04 -16.46 -1.08
C GLN A 189 -6.20 -15.68 -1.71
N ILE A 190 -6.44 -14.42 -1.32
CA ILE A 190 -7.45 -13.57 -1.98
C ILE A 190 -6.80 -12.92 -3.21
N PRO A 191 -7.14 -13.34 -4.43
CA PRO A 191 -6.63 -12.70 -5.63
C PRO A 191 -7.40 -11.38 -5.85
N ASP A 192 -6.66 -10.31 -6.14
CA ASP A 192 -7.12 -8.98 -6.52
C ASP A 192 -7.94 -8.19 -5.48
N PHE A 193 -7.21 -7.38 -4.70
CA PHE A 193 -7.75 -6.35 -3.81
C PHE A 193 -8.48 -5.19 -4.52
N ASP A 194 -8.36 -5.10 -5.85
CA ASP A 194 -8.96 -4.05 -6.67
C ASP A 194 -10.51 -4.10 -6.61
N GLN A 195 -11.08 -5.30 -6.48
CA GLN A 195 -12.52 -5.48 -6.34
C GLN A 195 -13.06 -5.31 -4.92
N ILE A 196 -12.26 -4.89 -3.93
CA ILE A 196 -12.67 -4.91 -2.51
C ILE A 196 -12.93 -3.50 -1.94
N TRP A 197 -12.57 -2.44 -2.67
CA TRP A 197 -12.79 -1.06 -2.25
C TRP A 197 -14.29 -0.74 -1.99
N TRP A 198 -15.20 -1.38 -2.72
CA TRP A 198 -16.64 -1.23 -2.49
C TRP A 198 -17.11 -1.86 -1.18
N LEU A 199 -16.41 -2.87 -0.62
CA LEU A 199 -16.75 -3.43 0.69
C LEU A 199 -16.52 -2.39 1.79
N SER A 200 -15.50 -1.55 1.69
CA SER A 200 -15.29 -0.45 2.64
C SER A 200 -16.42 0.58 2.56
N ILE A 201 -16.92 0.88 1.36
CA ILE A 201 -18.05 1.80 1.15
C ILE A 201 -19.37 1.20 1.64
N VAL A 202 -19.63 -0.08 1.34
CA VAL A 202 -20.83 -0.79 1.79
C VAL A 202 -20.80 -1.02 3.29
N ALA A 203 -19.64 -1.35 3.87
CA ALA A 203 -19.46 -1.42 5.30
C ALA A 203 -19.72 -0.05 5.93
N ALA A 204 -19.13 1.03 5.41
CA ALA A 204 -19.37 2.38 5.92
C ALA A 204 -20.85 2.80 5.83
N ARG A 205 -21.57 2.42 4.76
CA ARG A 205 -23.01 2.69 4.63
C ARG A 205 -23.90 1.81 5.51
N ARG A 206 -23.52 0.56 5.75
CA ARG A 206 -24.27 -0.38 6.61
C ARG A 206 -23.96 -0.24 8.09
N VAL A 207 -23.01 0.62 8.48
CA VAL A 207 -22.75 0.89 9.89
C VAL A 207 -23.69 2.02 10.34
N PRO A 208 -24.74 1.72 11.13
CA PRO A 208 -25.63 2.77 11.61
C PRO A 208 -24.82 3.77 12.45
N LYS A 209 -25.15 5.07 12.32
CA LYS A 209 -24.58 6.12 13.20
C LYS A 209 -24.81 5.68 14.65
N PHE A 210 -23.77 5.75 15.50
CA PHE A 210 -23.68 5.17 16.86
C PHE A 210 -23.33 3.67 17.00
N SER A 211 -23.11 2.92 15.93
CA SER A 211 -22.62 1.53 16.06
C SER A 211 -21.17 1.49 16.57
N THR A 212 -20.82 0.44 17.32
CA THR A 212 -19.47 0.19 17.87
C THR A 212 -18.38 0.25 16.80
N LYS A 213 -18.69 -0.13 15.55
CA LYS A 213 -17.75 -0.04 14.42
C LYS A 213 -17.52 1.41 13.96
N TRP A 214 -18.56 2.26 13.99
CA TRP A 214 -18.47 3.69 13.68
C TRP A 214 -17.68 4.43 14.76
N VAL A 215 -17.96 4.10 16.02
CA VAL A 215 -17.22 4.63 17.17
C VAL A 215 -15.77 4.17 17.12
N CYS A 216 -15.48 2.89 16.84
CA CYS A 216 -14.11 2.39 16.69
C CYS A 216 -13.36 3.09 15.55
N LEU A 217 -14.00 3.30 14.39
CA LEU A 217 -13.40 4.02 13.27
C LEU A 217 -13.09 5.49 13.63
N LYS A 218 -14.01 6.16 14.33
CA LYS A 218 -13.82 7.54 14.81
C LYS A 218 -12.75 7.62 15.89
N MET A 219 -12.70 6.66 16.80
CA MET A 219 -11.67 6.55 17.82
C MET A 219 -10.30 6.28 17.20
N LEU A 220 -10.21 5.41 16.19
CA LEU A 220 -8.96 5.16 15.46
C LEU A 220 -8.47 6.43 14.74
N SER A 221 -9.38 7.15 14.06
CA SER A 221 -9.06 8.43 13.43
C SER A 221 -8.62 9.49 14.45
N LEU A 222 -9.26 9.53 15.62
CA LEU A 222 -8.88 10.45 16.70
C LEU A 222 -7.52 10.08 17.31
N CYS A 223 -7.24 8.80 17.50
CA CYS A 223 -5.93 8.31 17.94
C CYS A 223 -4.83 8.70 16.94
N CYS A 224 -5.06 8.53 15.64
CA CYS A 224 -4.12 8.97 14.61
C CYS A 224 -3.87 10.48 14.65
N LEU A 225 -4.92 11.28 14.92
CA LEU A 225 -4.79 12.73 15.10
C LEU A 225 -3.91 13.05 16.32
N ILE A 226 -4.16 12.39 17.46
CA ILE A 226 -3.40 12.59 18.70
C ILE A 226 -1.92 12.19 18.52
N VAL A 227 -1.65 11.06 17.86
CA VAL A 227 -0.27 10.63 17.56
C VAL A 227 0.43 11.65 16.66
N SER A 228 -0.26 12.17 15.66
CA SER A 228 0.29 13.20 14.77
C SER A 228 0.60 14.51 15.51
N ILE A 229 -0.29 14.93 16.42
CA ILE A 229 -0.09 16.12 17.27
C ILE A 229 1.06 15.89 18.26
N ALA A 230 1.14 14.72 18.89
CA ALA A 230 2.22 14.37 19.82
C ALA A 230 3.57 14.31 19.10
N ALA A 231 3.62 13.74 17.89
CA ALA A 231 4.82 13.74 17.06
C ALA A 231 5.23 15.16 16.65
N ALA A 232 4.27 16.03 16.30
CA ALA A 232 4.53 17.43 15.99
C ALA A 232 5.05 18.20 17.22
N ALA A 233 4.44 18.02 18.39
CA ALA A 233 4.89 18.64 19.64
C ALA A 233 6.27 18.13 20.07
N GLY A 234 6.54 16.83 19.92
CA GLY A 234 7.84 16.23 20.18
C GLY A 234 8.94 16.82 19.29
N SER A 235 8.65 17.00 17.99
CA SER A 235 9.56 17.65 17.04
C SER A 235 9.89 19.10 17.44
N ILE A 236 8.89 19.86 17.88
CA ILE A 236 9.09 21.26 18.33
C ILE A 236 9.89 21.31 19.64
N ALA A 237 9.60 20.43 20.60
CA ALA A 237 10.32 20.37 21.87
C ALA A 237 11.79 19.99 21.68
N ASP A 238 12.07 19.06 20.76
CA ASP A 238 13.41 18.62 20.41
C ASP A 238 14.23 19.77 19.77
N ILE A 239 13.62 20.52 18.84
CA ILE A 239 14.24 21.72 18.23
C ILE A 239 14.56 22.79 19.28
N ILE A 240 13.63 23.07 20.21
CA ILE A 240 13.85 24.06 21.28
C ILE A 240 14.93 23.58 22.27
N GLY A 241 14.99 22.28 22.54
CA GLY A 241 16.06 21.67 23.33
C GLY A 241 17.43 21.84 22.66
N ALA A 242 17.51 21.56 21.37
CA ALA A 242 18.72 21.72 20.57
C ALA A 242 19.21 23.18 20.51
N LEU A 243 18.29 24.15 20.41
CA LEU A 243 18.61 25.58 20.42
C LEU A 243 19.16 26.09 21.75
N LYS A 244 18.78 25.49 22.88
CA LYS A 244 19.31 25.87 24.21
C LYS A 244 20.73 25.34 24.46
N VAL A 245 21.11 24.25 23.79
CA VAL A 245 22.44 23.64 23.88
C VAL A 245 23.42 24.31 22.90
N TYR A 246 22.94 24.87 21.80
CA TYR A 246 23.78 25.59 20.83
C TYR A 246 24.09 27.03 21.29
N ARG A 247 25.28 27.25 21.87
CA ARG A 247 25.85 28.60 22.10
C ARG A 247 26.80 28.95 20.94
N PRO A 248 26.39 29.76 19.94
CA PRO A 248 27.19 29.97 18.74
C PRO A 248 28.40 30.89 18.92
N PHE A 249 28.54 31.59 20.06
CA PHE A 249 29.72 32.42 20.34
C PHE A 249 30.06 32.36 21.84
N SER A 250 30.99 31.48 22.18
CA SER A 250 31.74 31.52 23.44
C SER A 250 33.17 31.11 23.13
N GLY A 251 33.90 32.02 22.49
CA GLY A 251 35.37 32.03 22.52
C GLY A 251 35.85 32.75 23.78
#